data_AF-A0A958FE90-F1
#
_entry.id   AF-A0A958FE90-F1
#
_cell.length_a   1.000
_cell.length_b   1.000
_cell.length_c   1.000
_cell.angle_alpha   90.00
_cell.angle_beta   90.00
_cell.angle_gamma   90.00
#
_symmetry.space_group_name_H-M   'P 1'
#
loop_
_entity.id
_entity.type
_entity.pdbx_description
1 polymer ?
#
loop_
_entity_poly.entity_id
_entity_poly.type
_entity_poly.pdbx_seq_one_letter_code
_entity_poly.pdbx_strand_id
1 'polypeptide(L)'
;DPGVENFLRSIALSHPDDKLAQAAMYALADHLEDGGIESLMEILKKAKSPKVKKAALYKIGEFDGGPVIEALGQVLKSETDPELRKAAVYALGETESDQAVP
;
A
#
# COMPACT_ATOMS: atom_id res chain seq x y z
N ASP A 1 16.52 -6.18 -8.31
CA ASP A 1 17.78 -5.60 -7.80
C ASP A 1 17.50 -4.96 -6.43
N PRO A 2 18.07 -5.51 -5.34
CA PRO A 2 17.89 -4.97 -3.99
C PRO A 2 18.34 -3.50 -3.83
N GLY A 3 19.28 -3.03 -4.64
CA GLY A 3 19.72 -1.63 -4.63
C GLY A 3 18.63 -0.68 -5.10
N VAL A 4 17.94 -1.04 -6.20
CA VAL A 4 16.82 -0.27 -6.75
C VAL A 4 15.65 -0.24 -5.77
N GLU A 5 15.34 -1.38 -5.17
CA GLU A 5 14.24 -1.50 -4.21
C GLU A 5 14.45 -0.60 -2.98
N ASN A 6 15.64 -0.66 -2.38
CA ASN A 6 15.98 0.16 -1.22
C ASN A 6 15.95 1.66 -1.54
N PHE A 7 16.44 2.05 -2.72
CA PHE A 7 16.43 3.44 -3.16
C PHE A 7 15.01 3.97 -3.31
N LEU A 8 14.14 3.24 -4.02
CA LEU A 8 12.75 3.64 -4.23
C LEU A 8 11.96 3.66 -2.92
N ARG A 9 12.16 2.67 -2.04
CA ARG A 9 11.55 2.63 -0.70
C ARG A 9 11.94 3.84 0.14
N SER A 10 13.22 4.22 0.14
CA SER A 10 13.70 5.39 0.87
C SER A 10 13.02 6.69 0.42
N ILE A 11 12.85 6.86 -0.90
CA ILE A 11 12.17 8.04 -1.46
C ILE A 11 10.69 8.02 -1.08
N ALA A 12 10.00 6.88 -1.25
CA ALA A 12 8.58 6.74 -0.92
C ALA A 12 8.28 7.07 0.55
N LEU A 13 9.16 6.68 1.48
CA LEU A 13 8.94 6.86 2.91
C LEU A 13 9.18 8.29 3.41
N SER A 14 10.13 9.02 2.81
CA SER A 14 10.73 10.19 3.47
C SER A 14 10.90 11.44 2.61
N HIS A 15 10.75 11.35 1.29
CA HIS A 15 11.01 12.49 0.42
C HIS A 15 9.96 13.61 0.62
N PRO A 16 10.38 14.90 0.73
CA PRO A 16 9.46 16.00 1.02
C PRO A 16 8.52 16.36 -0.14
N ASP A 17 8.91 16.05 -1.37
CA ASP A 17 8.02 16.15 -2.53
C ASP A 17 7.08 14.94 -2.60
N ASP A 18 5.81 15.18 -2.27
CA ASP A 18 4.72 14.20 -2.32
C ASP A 18 4.57 13.49 -3.67
N LYS A 19 4.74 14.21 -4.79
CA LYS A 19 4.58 13.62 -6.12
C LYS A 19 5.74 12.67 -6.41
N LEU A 20 6.96 13.07 -6.03
CA LEU A 20 8.12 12.19 -6.19
C LEU A 20 8.04 10.97 -5.27
N ALA A 21 7.63 11.16 -4.02
CA ALA A 21 7.42 10.06 -3.08
C ALA A 21 6.37 9.07 -3.60
N GLN A 22 5.26 9.57 -4.13
CA GLN A 22 4.23 8.74 -4.75
C GLN A 22 4.72 8.02 -6.01
N ALA A 23 5.47 8.69 -6.88
CA ALA A 23 6.04 8.05 -8.07
C ALA A 23 7.02 6.93 -7.70
N ALA A 24 7.86 7.14 -6.68
CA ALA A 24 8.77 6.11 -6.18
C ALA A 24 8.02 4.92 -5.58
N MET A 25 6.89 5.16 -4.91
CA MET A 25 6.03 4.10 -4.40
C MET A 25 5.45 3.23 -5.53
N TYR A 26 4.94 3.83 -6.60
CA TYR A 26 4.44 3.06 -7.75
C TYR A 26 5.57 2.32 -8.48
N ALA A 27 6.70 2.99 -8.72
CA ALA A 27 7.85 2.36 -9.36
C ALA A 27 8.39 1.19 -8.52
N LEU A 28 8.34 1.30 -7.18
CA LEU A 28 8.67 0.19 -6.29
C LEU A 28 7.65 -0.94 -6.46
N ALA A 29 6.36 -0.66 -6.41
CA ALA A 29 5.32 -1.67 -6.56
C ALA A 29 5.43 -2.42 -7.90
N ASP A 30 5.64 -1.71 -9.01
CA ASP A 30 5.78 -2.31 -10.34
C ASP A 30 7.08 -3.12 -10.49
N HIS A 31 8.09 -2.82 -9.67
CA HIS A 31 9.36 -3.57 -9.62
C HIS A 31 9.28 -4.80 -8.71
N LEU A 32 8.33 -4.83 -7.78
CA LEU A 32 8.14 -5.96 -6.89
C LEU A 32 7.38 -7.08 -7.61
N GLU A 33 7.93 -8.29 -7.60
CA GLU A 33 7.20 -9.51 -7.97
C GLU A 33 6.20 -9.89 -6.85
N ASP A 34 5.45 -10.99 -7.02
CA ASP A 34 4.37 -11.45 -6.11
C ASP A 34 4.72 -11.48 -4.60
N GLY A 35 6.01 -11.47 -4.23
CA GLY A 35 6.51 -11.39 -2.85
C GLY A 35 6.63 -9.97 -2.27
N GLY A 36 6.25 -8.92 -2.99
CA GLY A 36 6.47 -7.52 -2.58
C GLY A 36 5.58 -6.96 -1.48
N ILE A 37 4.55 -7.70 -1.07
CA ILE A 37 3.50 -7.18 -0.20
C ILE A 37 4.03 -6.66 1.15
N GLU A 38 5.05 -7.29 1.72
CA GLU A 38 5.65 -6.86 2.98
C GLU A 38 6.22 -5.43 2.88
N SER A 39 6.82 -5.11 1.74
CA SER A 39 7.36 -3.78 1.43
C SER A 39 6.26 -2.74 1.32
N LEU A 40 5.16 -3.08 0.64
CA LEU A 40 3.99 -2.20 0.52
C LEU A 40 3.34 -1.96 1.89
N MET A 41 3.24 -3.01 2.72
CA MET A 41 2.71 -2.94 4.08
C MET A 41 3.57 -2.10 5.01
N GLU A 42 4.91 -2.17 4.87
CA GLU A 42 5.80 -1.28 5.58
C GLU A 42 5.57 0.18 5.19
N ILE A 43 5.44 0.46 3.88
CA ILE A 43 5.20 1.82 3.38
C ILE A 43 3.87 2.37 3.88
N LEU A 44 2.81 1.57 3.84
CA LEU A 44 1.50 1.96 4.38
C LEU A 44 1.60 2.38 5.85
N LYS A 45 2.39 1.67 6.66
CA LYS A 45 2.59 1.96 8.08
C LYS A 45 3.47 3.19 8.34
N LYS A 46 4.53 3.38 7.55
CA LYS A 46 5.61 4.35 7.86
C LYS A 46 5.57 5.63 7.03
N ALA A 47 4.94 5.64 5.85
CA ALA A 47 4.92 6.81 4.99
C ALA A 47 4.23 8.00 5.67
N LYS A 48 4.81 9.19 5.54
CA LYS A 48 4.21 10.43 6.06
C LYS A 48 3.14 10.99 5.13
N SER A 49 3.31 10.79 3.82
CA SER A 49 2.41 11.32 2.80
C SER A 49 1.15 10.46 2.69
N PRO A 50 -0.06 11.03 2.88
CA PRO A 50 -1.31 10.31 2.64
C PRO A 50 -1.43 9.81 1.19
N LYS A 51 -0.84 10.51 0.22
CA LYS A 51 -0.83 10.08 -1.19
C LYS A 51 -0.04 8.78 -1.40
N VAL A 52 1.07 8.64 -0.69
CA VAL A 52 1.90 7.41 -0.71
C VAL A 52 1.14 6.26 -0.06
N LYS A 53 0.53 6.50 1.12
CA LYS A 53 -0.29 5.48 1.80
C LYS A 53 -1.45 5.00 0.91
N LYS A 54 -2.14 5.94 0.25
CA LYS A 54 -3.22 5.64 -0.69
C LYS A 54 -2.74 4.79 -1.88
N ALA A 55 -1.60 5.13 -2.47
CA ALA A 55 -0.99 4.33 -3.54
C ALA A 55 -0.63 2.92 -3.07
N ALA A 56 -0.05 2.78 -1.87
CA ALA A 56 0.25 1.48 -1.28
C ALA A 56 -1.02 0.65 -1.05
N LEU A 57 -2.10 1.25 -0.54
CA LEU A 57 -3.38 0.56 -0.36
C LEU A 57 -3.94 0.00 -1.66
N TYR A 58 -3.94 0.79 -2.73
CA TYR A 58 -4.39 0.32 -4.04
C TYR A 58 -3.57 -0.84 -4.55
N LYS A 59 -2.23 -0.75 -4.44
CA LYS A 59 -1.35 -1.84 -4.85
C LYS A 59 -1.51 -3.09 -3.99
N ILE A 60 -1.72 -2.96 -2.69
CA ILE A 60 -1.99 -4.11 -1.80
C ILE A 60 -3.30 -4.81 -2.19
N GLY A 61 -4.31 -4.07 -2.64
CA GLY A 61 -5.59 -4.64 -3.10
C GLY A 61 -5.49 -5.48 -4.38
N GLU A 62 -4.41 -5.34 -5.16
CA GLU A 62 -4.15 -6.17 -6.34
C GLU A 62 -3.60 -7.57 -5.96
N PHE A 63 -3.33 -7.84 -4.68
CA PHE A 63 -2.85 -9.14 -4.20
C PHE A 63 -3.98 -9.98 -3.64
N ASP A 64 -3.91 -11.28 -3.92
CA ASP A 64 -4.85 -12.26 -3.38
C ASP A 64 -4.41 -12.83 -2.03
N GLY A 65 -5.40 -13.30 -1.27
CA GLY A 65 -5.20 -14.19 -0.13
C GLY A 65 -5.65 -13.65 1.22
N GLY A 66 -5.97 -14.57 2.12
CA GLY A 66 -6.48 -14.27 3.47
C GLY A 66 -5.65 -13.25 4.26
N PRO A 67 -4.31 -13.32 4.29
CA PRO A 67 -3.49 -12.34 4.99
C PRO A 67 -3.62 -10.91 4.45
N VAL A 68 -3.83 -10.73 3.13
CA VAL A 68 -4.03 -9.42 2.50
C VAL A 68 -5.33 -8.80 2.99
N ILE A 69 -6.39 -9.61 2.97
CA ILE A 69 -7.74 -9.21 3.36
C ILE A 69 -7.79 -8.86 4.84
N GLU A 70 -7.16 -9.66 5.69
CA GLU A 70 -7.05 -9.38 7.12
C GLU A 70 -6.32 -8.04 7.36
N ALA A 71 -5.19 -7.82 6.68
CA ALA A 71 -4.42 -6.59 6.78
C ALA A 71 -5.22 -5.36 6.35
N LEU A 72 -5.89 -5.41 5.20
CA LEU A 72 -6.73 -4.32 4.71
C LEU A 72 -7.92 -4.06 5.66
N GLY A 73 -8.52 -5.11 6.21
CA GLY A 73 -9.57 -5.01 7.23
C GLY A 73 -9.10 -4.35 8.53
N GLN A 74 -7.86 -4.64 8.97
CA GLN A 74 -7.26 -3.95 10.11
C GLN A 74 -7.01 -2.47 9.82
N VAL A 75 -6.56 -2.13 8.61
CA VAL A 75 -6.37 -0.72 8.20
C VAL A 75 -7.71 0.01 8.19
N LEU A 76 -8.76 -0.58 7.61
CA LEU A 76 -10.10 0.02 7.58
C LEU A 76 -10.62 0.34 9.00
N LYS A 77 -10.39 -0.55 9.96
CA LYS A 77 -10.82 -0.38 11.35
C LYS A 77 -10.00 0.65 12.14
N SER A 78 -8.72 0.82 11.83
CA SER A 78 -7.79 1.64 12.62
C SER A 78 -7.50 3.01 12.03
N GLU A 79 -7.62 3.17 10.72
CA GLU A 79 -7.36 4.44 10.03
C GLU A 79 -8.41 5.49 10.40
N THR A 80 -7.96 6.74 10.56
CA THR A 80 -8.78 7.89 10.94
C THR A 80 -8.97 8.90 9.81
N ASP A 81 -8.08 8.91 8.81
CA ASP A 81 -8.26 9.71 7.61
C ASP A 81 -9.39 9.12 6.74
N PRO A 82 -10.45 9.89 6.43
CA PRO A 82 -11.56 9.41 5.60
C PRO A 82 -11.16 8.96 4.19
N GLU A 83 -10.18 9.61 3.57
CA GLU A 83 -9.72 9.26 2.22
C GLU A 83 -8.92 7.96 2.23
N LEU A 84 -8.13 7.72 3.27
CA LEU A 84 -7.41 6.45 3.44
C LEU A 84 -8.36 5.32 3.81
N ARG A 85 -9.39 5.57 4.63
CA ARG A 85 -10.46 4.59 4.88
C ARG A 85 -11.20 4.21 3.61
N LYS A 86 -11.56 5.19 2.77
CA LYS A 86 -12.17 4.94 1.46
C LYS A 86 -11.25 4.12 0.56
N ALA A 87 -9.95 4.41 0.55
CA ALA A 87 -8.98 3.63 -0.20
C ALA A 87 -8.87 2.18 0.31
N ALA A 88 -8.93 1.94 1.61
CA ALA A 88 -8.95 0.59 2.18
C ALA A 88 -10.22 -0.20 1.80
N VAL A 89 -11.39 0.45 1.79
CA VAL A 89 -12.64 -0.16 1.29
C VAL A 89 -12.51 -0.53 -0.20
N TYR A 90 -11.97 0.40 -1.01
CA TYR A 90 -11.72 0.13 -2.43
C TYR A 90 -10.80 -1.08 -2.60
N ALA A 91 -9.65 -1.09 -1.92
CA ALA A 91 -8.68 -2.18 -2.00
C ALA A 91 -9.27 -3.53 -1.57
N LEU A 92 -10.12 -3.57 -0.54
CA LEU A 92 -10.85 -4.79 -0.17
C LEU A 92 -11.76 -5.29 -1.29
N GLY A 93 -12.45 -4.38 -2.00
CA GLY A 93 -13.28 -4.73 -3.16
C GLY A 93 -12.47 -5.31 -4.31
N GLU A 94 -11.28 -4.76 -4.58
CA GLU A 94 -10.39 -5.23 -5.65
C GLU A 94 -9.82 -6.64 -5.39
N THR A 95 -9.80 -7.11 -4.14
CA THR A 95 -9.39 -8.50 -3.85
C THR A 95 -10.38 -9.55 -4.38
N GLU A 96 -11.58 -9.12 -4.81
CA GLU A 96 -12.67 -9.96 -5.32
C GLU A 96 -13.01 -11.18 -4.43
N SER A 97 -12.66 -11.11 -3.14
CA SER A 97 -12.77 -12.23 -2.21
C SER A 97 -14.01 -12.12 -1.35
N ASP A 98 -14.74 -13.22 -1.20
CA ASP A 98 -15.87 -13.33 -0.28
C ASP A 98 -15.46 -13.03 1.17
N GLN A 99 -14.19 -13.23 1.54
CA GLN A 99 -13.69 -12.92 2.88
C GLN A 99 -13.62 -11.41 3.16
N ALA A 100 -13.69 -10.56 2.12
CA ALA A 100 -13.76 -9.11 2.26
C ALA A 100 -15.16 -8.62 2.69
N VAL A 101 -16.18 -9.48 2.63
CA VAL A 101 -17.54 -9.21 3.10
C VAL A 101 -17.70 -9.80 4.51
N PRO A 102 -18.06 -9.00 5.53
CA PRO A 102 -18.27 -9.47 6.90
C PRO A 102 -19.43 -10.44 7.09
#